data_AF-A0A0A7LLK0-F1
#
_entry.id   AF-A0A0A7LLK0-F1
#
_cell.length_a   1.000
_cell.length_b   1.000
_cell.length_c   1.000
_cell.angle_alpha   90.00
_cell.angle_beta   90.00
_cell.angle_gamma   90.00
#
_symmetry.space_group_name_H-M   'P 1'
#
loop_
_entity.id
_entity.type
_entity.pdbx_description
1 polymer ?
#
loop_
_entity_poly.entity_id
_entity_poly.type
_entity_poly.pdbx_seq_one_letter_code
_entity_poly.pdbx_strand_id
1 'polypeptide(L)'
;MPAAIHLLRGAAIAAAIWLLAGCFTNKQNEGARLYQEHCSSCHGEQGAGLRRLIPPLAGADYLSKNRAALPCIVRKGQKGPVVVNAVEYNQVMPPHEDLTDSQITNILNFLQQSWGNKGEPYTIREVSELLGACQGSDGR
;
A
#
# COMPACT_ATOMS: atom_id res chain seq x y z
N MET A 1 7.64 63.06 40.13
CA MET A 1 6.56 62.89 39.13
C MET A 1 7.22 62.61 37.79
N PRO A 2 6.79 61.67 36.93
CA PRO A 2 6.29 60.30 37.13
C PRO A 2 7.08 59.25 36.30
N ALA A 3 6.75 57.96 36.51
CA ALA A 3 6.80 56.83 35.57
C ALA A 3 8.20 56.25 35.16
N ALA A 4 8.44 54.94 35.00
CA ALA A 4 7.54 53.79 34.97
C ALA A 4 8.32 52.50 35.36
N ILE A 5 7.64 51.68 36.17
CA ILE A 5 7.81 50.21 36.25
C ILE A 5 7.17 49.62 34.97
N HIS A 6 7.47 48.34 34.64
CA HIS A 6 6.81 47.46 33.65
C HIS A 6 7.56 47.47 32.28
N LEU A 7 8.09 46.37 31.69
CA LEU A 7 7.52 45.04 31.48
C LEU A 7 8.55 43.97 31.00
N LEU A 8 8.34 42.75 31.50
CA LEU A 8 8.29 41.47 30.77
C LEU A 8 9.57 41.02 30.02
N ARG A 9 10.32 40.04 30.54
CA ARG A 9 10.06 38.59 30.37
C ARG A 9 9.39 38.26 29.03
N GLY A 10 10.16 37.88 28.02
CA GLY A 10 9.55 37.33 26.80
C GLY A 10 10.50 37.13 25.63
N ALA A 11 11.53 36.31 25.76
CA ALA A 11 12.38 35.94 24.61
C ALA A 11 12.60 34.43 24.48
N ALA A 12 11.71 33.59 25.02
CA ALA A 12 11.92 32.14 25.07
C ALA A 12 10.75 31.28 24.57
N ILE A 13 9.81 31.82 23.80
CA ILE A 13 8.64 31.04 23.31
C ILE A 13 8.70 30.76 21.80
N ALA A 14 9.49 31.50 21.02
CA ALA A 14 9.48 31.36 19.55
C ALA A 14 10.17 30.09 19.00
N ALA A 15 11.03 29.42 19.77
CA ALA A 15 11.83 28.28 19.28
C ALA A 15 11.11 26.92 19.35
N ALA A 16 10.06 26.77 20.17
CA ALA A 16 9.44 25.48 20.43
C ALA A 16 8.42 25.03 19.36
N ILE A 17 7.93 25.96 18.53
CA ILE A 17 6.84 25.70 17.58
C ILE A 17 7.35 25.06 16.28
N TRP A 18 8.62 25.22 15.93
CA TRP A 18 9.21 24.68 14.69
C TRP A 18 9.59 23.19 14.76
N LEU A 19 9.66 22.59 15.95
CA LEU A 19 10.03 21.18 16.11
C LEU A 19 8.87 20.19 15.89
N LEU A 20 7.62 20.66 15.87
CA LEU A 20 6.43 19.80 15.73
C LEU A 20 5.98 19.58 14.27
N ALA A 21 6.53 20.33 13.31
CA ALA A 21 6.16 20.21 11.90
C ALA A 21 6.81 19.01 11.18
N GLY A 22 7.83 18.38 11.79
CA GLY A 22 8.60 17.29 11.19
C GLY A 22 7.99 15.89 11.26
N CYS A 23 6.81 15.72 11.90
CA CYS A 23 6.25 14.39 12.18
C CYS A 23 5.07 13.96 11.28
N PHE A 24 4.76 14.70 10.20
CA PHE A 24 3.75 14.26 9.23
C PHE A 24 4.39 13.36 8.16
N THR A 25 4.63 12.09 8.49
CA THR A 25 4.96 11.08 7.48
C THR A 25 3.79 10.97 6.51
N ASN A 26 4.02 11.30 5.23
CA ASN A 26 2.99 11.30 4.20
C ASN A 26 2.59 9.85 3.83
N LYS A 27 1.66 9.27 4.60
CA LYS A 27 1.12 7.92 4.40
C LYS A 27 0.50 7.69 3.01
N GLN A 28 0.09 8.76 2.31
CA GLN A 28 -0.63 8.63 1.04
C GLN A 28 0.21 8.01 -0.09
N ASN A 29 1.54 8.07 0.01
CA ASN A 29 2.43 7.54 -1.04
C ASN A 29 3.00 6.15 -0.72
N GLU A 30 2.71 5.57 0.44
CA GLU A 30 3.37 4.33 0.87
C GLU A 30 2.99 3.14 -0.01
N GLY A 31 1.70 3.00 -0.36
CA GLY A 31 1.26 1.93 -1.26
C GLY A 31 1.88 2.02 -2.66
N ALA A 32 2.00 3.23 -3.20
CA ALA A 32 2.65 3.48 -4.49
C ALA A 32 4.15 3.17 -4.45
N ARG A 33 4.84 3.58 -3.38
CA ARG A 33 6.26 3.30 -3.15
C ARG A 33 6.52 1.79 -3.09
N LEU A 34 5.75 1.07 -2.27
CA LEU A 34 5.85 -0.38 -2.14
C LEU A 34 5.53 -1.09 -3.46
N TYR A 35 4.52 -0.63 -4.20
CA TYR A 35 4.24 -1.15 -5.53
C TYR A 35 5.43 -1.01 -6.48
N GLN A 36 6.06 0.17 -6.48
CA GLN A 36 7.22 0.42 -7.32
C GLN A 36 8.38 -0.52 -6.95
N GLU A 37 8.63 -0.73 -5.67
CA GLU A 37 9.72 -1.57 -5.17
C GLU A 37 9.52 -3.06 -5.41
N HIS A 38 8.29 -3.55 -5.22
CA HIS A 38 8.02 -4.99 -5.15
C HIS A 38 7.28 -5.56 -6.36
N CYS A 39 6.51 -4.75 -7.10
CA CYS A 39 5.55 -5.25 -8.09
C CYS A 39 5.81 -4.74 -9.52
N SER A 40 6.30 -3.50 -9.66
CA SER A 40 6.39 -2.80 -10.94
C SER A 40 7.33 -3.47 -11.96
N SER A 41 8.35 -4.19 -11.50
CA SER A 41 9.31 -4.89 -12.37
C SER A 41 8.65 -5.94 -13.27
N CYS A 42 7.55 -6.54 -12.81
CA CYS A 42 6.76 -7.51 -13.56
C CYS A 42 5.48 -6.89 -14.11
N HIS A 43 4.72 -6.17 -13.29
CA HIS A 43 3.41 -5.64 -13.67
C HIS A 43 3.47 -4.28 -14.41
N GLY A 44 4.67 -3.70 -14.54
CA GLY A 44 4.92 -2.40 -15.17
C GLY A 44 4.56 -1.23 -14.25
N GLU A 45 5.16 -0.06 -14.48
CA GLU A 45 4.92 1.14 -13.65
C GLU A 45 3.45 1.59 -13.61
N GLN A 46 2.70 1.31 -14.69
CA GLN A 46 1.29 1.64 -14.82
C GLN A 46 0.37 0.43 -14.66
N GLY A 47 0.87 -0.69 -14.11
CA GLY A 47 0.07 -1.89 -13.91
C GLY A 47 -0.43 -2.54 -15.22
N ALA A 48 0.16 -2.22 -16.37
CA ALA A 48 -0.28 -2.72 -17.67
C ALA A 48 0.07 -4.20 -17.91
N GLY A 49 0.90 -4.80 -17.05
CA GLY A 49 1.45 -6.14 -17.25
C GLY A 49 2.38 -6.21 -18.46
N LEU A 50 2.59 -7.42 -18.96
CA LEU A 50 3.44 -7.68 -20.11
C LEU A 50 2.74 -8.63 -21.08
N ARG A 51 1.94 -8.06 -21.99
CA ARG A 51 1.19 -8.78 -23.04
C ARG A 51 0.45 -10.00 -22.45
N ARG A 52 0.76 -11.21 -22.93
CA ARG A 52 0.20 -12.51 -22.49
C ARG A 52 1.10 -13.24 -21.48
N LEU A 53 2.15 -12.57 -21.00
CA LEU A 53 3.11 -13.15 -20.06
C LEU A 53 2.77 -12.80 -18.61
N ILE A 54 2.60 -11.51 -18.32
CA ILE A 54 2.26 -11.00 -16.99
C ILE A 54 0.90 -10.30 -17.05
N PRO A 55 -0.06 -10.65 -16.17
CA PRO A 55 -1.38 -10.05 -16.17
C PRO A 55 -1.33 -8.55 -15.82
N PRO A 56 -2.23 -7.74 -16.40
CA PRO A 56 -2.42 -6.37 -15.96
C PRO A 56 -3.04 -6.34 -14.56
N LEU A 57 -2.69 -5.31 -13.80
CA LEU A 57 -3.38 -4.88 -12.59
C LEU A 57 -4.26 -3.65 -12.85
N ALA A 58 -3.97 -2.89 -13.91
CA ALA A 58 -4.80 -1.79 -14.38
C ALA A 58 -6.11 -2.30 -14.99
N GLY A 59 -7.24 -1.81 -14.48
CA GLY A 59 -8.57 -2.20 -14.94
C GLY A 59 -8.81 -3.71 -14.90
N ALA A 60 -8.19 -4.41 -13.95
CA ALA A 60 -8.21 -5.87 -13.90
C ALA A 60 -9.47 -6.36 -13.18
N ASP A 61 -10.35 -7.04 -13.91
CA ASP A 61 -11.56 -7.65 -13.34
C ASP A 61 -11.23 -8.62 -12.19
N TYR A 62 -10.10 -9.30 -12.31
CA TYR A 62 -9.59 -10.27 -11.35
C TYR A 62 -9.46 -9.69 -9.93
N LEU A 63 -9.08 -8.42 -9.79
CA LEU A 63 -8.92 -7.78 -8.47
C LEU A 63 -10.25 -7.75 -7.71
N SER A 64 -11.33 -7.33 -8.38
CA SER A 64 -12.68 -7.31 -7.79
C SER A 64 -13.23 -8.72 -7.53
N LYS A 65 -13.03 -9.65 -8.47
CA LYS A 65 -13.56 -11.02 -8.39
C LYS A 65 -12.90 -11.86 -7.30
N ASN A 66 -11.65 -11.54 -6.96
CA ASN A 66 -10.83 -12.33 -6.03
C ASN A 66 -10.36 -11.52 -4.82
N ARG A 67 -11.07 -10.44 -4.47
CA ARG A 67 -10.69 -9.49 -3.40
C ARG A 67 -10.18 -10.17 -2.13
N ALA A 68 -10.88 -11.18 -1.63
CA ALA A 68 -10.52 -11.89 -0.40
C ALA A 68 -9.23 -12.72 -0.51
N ALA A 69 -8.88 -13.17 -1.72
CA ALA A 69 -7.68 -13.99 -1.95
C ALA A 69 -6.42 -13.15 -2.20
N LEU A 70 -6.55 -11.87 -2.57
CA LEU A 70 -5.42 -11.01 -2.94
C LEU A 70 -4.33 -10.91 -1.84
N PRO A 71 -4.65 -10.76 -0.54
CA PRO A 71 -3.62 -10.74 0.50
C PRO A 71 -2.74 -11.99 0.49
N CYS A 72 -3.35 -13.17 0.38
CA CYS A 72 -2.62 -14.44 0.33
C CYS A 72 -1.83 -14.61 -0.97
N ILE A 73 -2.35 -14.12 -2.10
CA ILE A 73 -1.61 -14.12 -3.37
C ILE A 73 -0.34 -13.28 -3.26
N VAL A 74 -0.40 -12.10 -2.63
CA VAL A 74 0.81 -11.28 -2.40
C VAL A 74 1.78 -12.02 -1.47
N ARG A 75 1.28 -12.57 -0.36
CA ARG A 75 2.12 -13.24 0.65
C ARG A 75 2.79 -14.52 0.14
N LYS A 76 2.03 -15.38 -0.54
CA LYS A 76 2.43 -16.75 -0.89
C LYS A 76 2.67 -16.95 -2.39
N GLY A 77 2.50 -15.90 -3.18
CA GLY A 77 2.57 -15.97 -4.63
C GLY A 77 1.36 -16.69 -5.21
N GLN A 78 1.44 -16.96 -6.51
CA GLN A 78 0.40 -17.66 -7.25
C GLN A 78 1.01 -18.54 -8.35
N LYS A 79 0.40 -19.70 -8.55
CA LYS A 79 0.75 -20.64 -9.62
C LYS A 79 -0.52 -21.23 -10.22
N GLY A 80 -0.43 -21.71 -11.45
CA GLY A 80 -1.55 -22.27 -12.18
C GLY A 80 -2.30 -21.22 -13.02
N PRO A 81 -3.25 -21.68 -13.85
CA PRO A 81 -3.91 -20.82 -14.82
C PRO A 81 -4.84 -19.83 -14.12
N VAL A 82 -4.81 -18.58 -14.59
CA VAL A 82 -5.74 -17.51 -14.21
C VAL A 82 -6.25 -16.82 -15.46
N VAL A 83 -7.45 -16.25 -15.38
CA VAL A 83 -8.02 -15.43 -16.45
C VAL A 83 -8.19 -14.01 -15.93
N VAL A 84 -7.55 -13.06 -16.59
CA VAL A 84 -7.67 -11.62 -16.30
C VAL A 84 -8.11 -10.92 -17.58
N ASN A 85 -9.24 -10.20 -17.52
CA ASN A 85 -9.81 -9.50 -18.66
C ASN A 85 -9.96 -10.41 -19.91
N ALA A 86 -10.49 -11.62 -19.69
CA ALA A 86 -10.67 -12.67 -20.71
C ALA A 86 -9.38 -13.21 -21.37
N VAL A 87 -8.21 -12.91 -20.81
CA VAL A 87 -6.91 -13.45 -21.25
C VAL A 87 -6.38 -14.43 -20.20
N GLU A 88 -5.95 -15.61 -20.65
CA GLU A 88 -5.33 -16.62 -19.79
C GLU A 88 -3.84 -16.32 -19.55
N TYR A 89 -3.41 -16.51 -18.30
CA TYR A 89 -2.03 -16.43 -17.84
C TYR A 89 -1.72 -17.65 -16.98
N ASN A 90 -0.49 -18.15 -17.03
CA ASN A 90 -0.08 -19.33 -16.24
C ASN A 90 1.37 -19.22 -15.77
N GLN A 91 1.87 -17.99 -15.62
CA GLN A 91 3.19 -17.76 -15.04
C GLN A 91 3.11 -17.79 -13.52
N VAL A 92 4.24 -18.14 -12.89
CA VAL A 92 4.35 -18.10 -11.43
C VAL A 92 4.56 -16.65 -10.99
N MET A 93 3.71 -16.19 -10.08
CA MET A 93 3.95 -14.98 -9.28
C MET A 93 4.70 -15.41 -8.01
N PRO A 94 5.95 -14.94 -7.78
CA PRO A 94 6.68 -15.26 -6.55
C PRO A 94 6.01 -14.71 -5.29
N PRO A 95 6.26 -15.31 -4.12
CA PRO A 95 5.77 -14.81 -2.83
C PRO A 95 6.53 -13.57 -2.36
N HIS A 96 5.85 -12.74 -1.58
CA HIS A 96 6.46 -11.71 -0.74
C HIS A 96 6.24 -12.03 0.74
N GLU A 97 7.06 -12.93 1.29
CA GLU A 97 6.97 -13.36 2.69
C GLU A 97 7.49 -12.29 3.67
N ASP A 98 8.31 -11.37 3.17
CA ASP A 98 8.97 -10.28 3.90
C ASP A 98 8.05 -9.08 4.19
N LEU A 99 6.95 -8.94 3.45
CA LEU A 99 6.02 -7.83 3.63
C LEU A 99 5.14 -8.02 4.86
N THR A 100 5.03 -6.99 5.67
CA THR A 100 4.08 -6.92 6.79
C THR A 100 2.64 -6.79 6.29
N ASP A 101 1.67 -7.16 7.12
CA ASP A 101 0.24 -7.00 6.84
C ASP A 101 -0.11 -5.55 6.47
N SER A 102 0.56 -4.58 7.11
CA SER A 102 0.38 -3.15 6.82
C SER A 102 0.88 -2.76 5.44
N GLN A 103 2.02 -3.31 5.02
CA GLN A 103 2.56 -3.08 3.67
C GLN A 103 1.68 -3.72 2.61
N ILE A 104 1.22 -4.96 2.84
CA ILE A 104 0.28 -5.64 1.94
C ILE A 104 -1.02 -4.82 1.84
N THR A 105 -1.57 -4.35 2.95
CA THR A 105 -2.76 -3.48 2.97
C THR A 105 -2.56 -2.22 2.12
N ASN A 106 -1.42 -1.54 2.28
CA ASN A 106 -1.12 -0.32 1.53
C ASN A 106 -0.97 -0.59 0.02
N ILE A 107 -0.30 -1.67 -0.37
CA ILE A 107 -0.18 -2.10 -1.79
C ILE A 107 -1.57 -2.35 -2.36
N LEU A 108 -2.38 -3.18 -1.68
CA LEU A 108 -3.70 -3.53 -2.17
C LEU A 108 -4.59 -2.29 -2.30
N ASN A 109 -4.55 -1.37 -1.34
CA ASN A 109 -5.29 -0.11 -1.42
C ASN A 109 -4.85 0.78 -2.58
N PHE A 110 -3.54 0.84 -2.86
CA PHE A 110 -3.03 1.52 -4.04
C PHE A 110 -3.56 0.88 -5.32
N LEU A 111 -3.54 -0.46 -5.43
CA LEU A 111 -4.09 -1.16 -6.60
C LEU A 111 -5.58 -0.88 -6.79
N GLN A 112 -6.38 -0.91 -5.72
CA GLN A 112 -7.83 -0.70 -5.79
C GLN A 112 -8.25 0.68 -6.30
N GLN A 113 -7.38 1.69 -6.11
CA GLN A 113 -7.65 3.09 -6.47
C GLN A 113 -6.87 3.56 -7.70
N SER A 114 -5.99 2.70 -8.25
CA SER A 114 -5.16 3.05 -9.41
C SER A 114 -5.78 2.61 -10.71
N TRP A 115 -5.43 3.31 -11.79
CA TRP A 115 -5.66 2.92 -13.19
C TRP A 115 -7.10 2.50 -13.51
N GLY A 116 -8.08 3.20 -12.93
CA GLY A 116 -9.50 2.97 -13.20
C GLY A 116 -10.11 1.78 -12.46
N ASN A 117 -9.35 1.13 -11.57
CA ASN A 117 -9.92 0.19 -10.61
C ASN A 117 -10.92 0.91 -9.70
N LYS A 118 -11.98 0.21 -9.30
CA LYS A 118 -13.07 0.72 -8.47
C LYS A 118 -13.33 -0.20 -7.30
N GLY A 119 -12.25 -0.56 -6.61
CA GLY A 119 -12.31 -1.45 -5.47
C GLY A 119 -12.50 -0.70 -4.17
N GLU A 120 -13.25 -1.29 -3.24
CA GLU A 120 -13.33 -0.75 -1.88
C GLU A 120 -11.97 -0.81 -1.19
N PRO A 121 -11.61 0.19 -0.35
CA PRO A 121 -10.42 0.13 0.46
C PRO A 121 -10.46 -1.05 1.44
N TYR A 122 -9.35 -1.73 1.61
CA TYR A 122 -9.09 -2.67 2.69
C TYR A 122 -8.81 -1.94 4.00
N THR A 123 -9.36 -2.50 5.09
CA THR A 123 -8.88 -2.16 6.43
C THR A 123 -7.71 -3.07 6.82
N ILE A 124 -6.82 -2.60 7.70
CA ILE A 124 -5.73 -3.43 8.21
C ILE A 124 -6.25 -4.70 8.89
N ARG A 125 -7.35 -4.59 9.64
CA ARG A 125 -7.97 -5.72 10.34
C ARG A 125 -8.49 -6.77 9.35
N GLU A 126 -9.18 -6.34 8.30
CA GLU A 126 -9.64 -7.23 7.21
C GLU A 126 -8.46 -7.99 6.59
N VAL A 127 -7.36 -7.29 6.28
CA VAL A 127 -6.18 -7.91 5.65
C VAL A 127 -5.50 -8.89 6.59
N SER A 128 -5.31 -8.55 7.87
CA SER A 128 -4.74 -9.48 8.86
C SER A 128 -5.63 -10.70 9.08
N GLU A 129 -6.96 -10.53 9.14
CA GLU A 129 -7.91 -11.66 9.22
C GLU A 129 -7.78 -12.59 8.00
N LEU A 130 -7.71 -12.03 6.78
CA LEU A 130 -7.53 -12.80 5.54
C LEU A 130 -6.16 -13.49 5.47
N LEU A 131 -5.10 -12.82 5.92
CA LEU A 131 -3.76 -13.37 5.96
C LEU A 131 -3.61 -14.48 7.01
N GLY A 132 -4.36 -14.45 8.11
CA GLY A 132 -4.35 -15.50 9.13
C GLY A 132 -4.59 -16.90 8.54
N ALA A 133 -5.42 -17.01 7.49
CA ALA A 133 -5.70 -18.27 6.78
C ALA A 133 -4.52 -18.81 5.95
N CYS A 134 -3.51 -17.98 5.67
CA CYS A 134 -2.34 -18.31 4.87
C CYS A 134 -1.02 -17.88 5.53
N GLN A 135 -1.00 -17.81 6.87
CA GLN A 135 0.13 -17.46 7.74
C GLN A 135 0.52 -15.96 7.76
N GLY A 136 -0.38 -15.06 8.18
CA GLY A 136 0.01 -13.70 8.54
C GLY A 136 -0.62 -13.19 9.83
N SER A 137 0.25 -12.67 10.70
CA SER A 137 -0.03 -11.67 11.74
C SER A 137 1.32 -11.24 12.37
N ASP A 138 2.02 -10.37 11.67
CA ASP A 138 3.07 -9.46 12.17
C ASP A 138 4.17 -9.95 13.14
N GLY A 139 5.26 -10.48 12.55
CA GLY A 139 6.63 -10.18 13.03
C GLY A 139 7.72 -11.23 12.77
N ARG A 140 7.34 -12.50 12.60
CA ARG A 140 8.19 -13.65 12.23
C ARG A 140 7.31 -14.74 11.62
#